data_AF-A0A1F3IQN6-F1
#
_entry.id   AF-A0A1F3IQN6-F1
#
_cell.length_a   1.000
_cell.length_b   1.000
_cell.length_c   1.000
_cell.angle_alpha   90.00
_cell.angle_beta   90.00
_cell.angle_gamma   90.00
#
_symmetry.space_group_name_H-M   'P 1'
#
loop_
_entity.id
_entity.type
_entity.pdbx_description
1 polymer ?
#
loop_
_entity_poly.entity_id
_entity_poly.type
_entity_poly.pdbx_seq_one_letter_code
_entity_poly.pdbx_strand_id
1 'polypeptide(L)' 'MVFNLFKKKKKKVQLKDLNGNPLQVGDKVESLRYDLGISTLIETENGFEYESEATGQKVSYARMIDAATTFQKVRKIF' A
#
# COMPACT_ATOMS: atom_id res chain seq x y z
N MET A 1 -32.15 -11.32 -26.93
CA MET A 1 -31.02 -11.72 -26.06
C MET A 1 -30.11 -10.52 -25.90
N VAL A 2 -29.99 -9.91 -24.72
CA VAL A 2 -28.99 -8.87 -24.47
C VAL A 2 -28.33 -9.18 -23.13
N PHE A 3 -27.16 -9.83 -23.18
CA PHE A 3 -26.29 -10.01 -22.04
C PHE A 3 -25.56 -8.70 -21.80
N ASN A 4 -26.08 -7.87 -20.89
CA ASN A 4 -25.33 -6.75 -20.34
C ASN A 4 -24.13 -7.30 -19.56
N LEU A 5 -22.97 -7.28 -20.22
CA LEU A 5 -21.70 -7.74 -19.72
C LEU A 5 -21.33 -6.94 -18.46
N PHE A 6 -21.41 -7.59 -17.31
CA PHE A 6 -21.01 -7.06 -16.01
C PHE A 6 -19.57 -6.52 -16.10
N LYS A 7 -19.41 -5.20 -16.18
CA LYS A 7 -18.14 -4.52 -15.93
C LYS A 7 -17.77 -4.81 -14.47
N LYS A 8 -16.93 -5.84 -14.25
CA LYS A 8 -16.25 -6.06 -12.97
C LYS A 8 -15.52 -4.76 -12.62
N LYS A 9 -16.10 -3.94 -11.73
CA LYS A 9 -15.39 -2.82 -11.11
C LYS A 9 -14.14 -3.43 -10.49
N LYS A 10 -12.95 -3.14 -11.06
CA LYS A 10 -11.67 -3.51 -10.45
C LYS A 10 -11.75 -3.01 -9.00
N LYS A 11 -11.79 -3.92 -8.02
CA LYS A 11 -11.71 -3.54 -6.61
C LYS A 11 -10.40 -2.78 -6.48
N LYS A 12 -10.47 -1.45 -6.38
CA LYS A 12 -9.31 -0.66 -5.96
C LYS A 12 -8.92 -1.26 -4.62
N VAL A 13 -7.76 -1.92 -4.57
CA VAL A 13 -7.22 -2.45 -3.33
C VAL A 13 -7.18 -1.25 -2.39
N GLN A 14 -8.03 -1.27 -1.36
CA GLN A 14 -8.03 -0.20 -0.38
C GLN A 14 -6.78 -0.41 0.45
N LEU A 15 -5.71 0.26 0.05
CA LEU A 15 -4.48 0.32 0.81
C LEU A 15 -4.88 1.02 2.12
N LYS A 16 -4.76 0.31 3.23
CA LYS A 16 -5.08 0.82 4.55
C LYS A 16 -3.89 0.71 5.45
N ASP A 17 -3.67 1.79 6.15
CA ASP A 17 -2.70 1.92 7.21
C ASP A 17 -3.00 1.01 8.40
N LEU A 18 -2.09 0.93 9.37
CA LEU A 18 -2.31 0.23 10.64
C LEU A 18 -3.53 0.80 11.40
N ASN A 19 -3.83 2.09 11.21
CA ASN A 19 -5.00 2.74 11.79
C ASN A 19 -6.28 2.61 10.94
N GLY A 20 -6.23 1.88 9.82
CA GLY A 20 -7.35 1.77 8.89
C GLY A 20 -7.55 3.01 7.98
N ASN A 21 -6.63 3.98 8.05
CA ASN A 21 -6.66 5.16 7.19
C ASN A 21 -6.37 4.76 5.73
N PRO A 22 -7.15 5.28 4.76
CA PRO A 22 -6.91 5.00 3.36
C PRO A 22 -5.58 5.64 2.91
N LEU A 23 -4.81 4.86 2.18
CA LEU A 23 -3.54 5.23 1.57
C LEU A 23 -3.69 5.32 0.05
N GLN A 24 -3.01 6.29 -0.53
CA GLN A 24 -2.94 6.53 -1.96
C GLN A 24 -1.49 6.59 -2.41
N VAL A 25 -1.28 6.29 -3.69
CA VAL A 25 0.03 6.42 -4.33
C VAL A 25 0.48 7.88 -4.24
N GLY A 26 1.72 8.09 -3.77
CA GLY A 26 2.29 9.40 -3.47
C GLY A 26 2.16 9.84 -2.01
N ASP A 27 1.36 9.14 -1.19
CA ASP A 27 1.31 9.41 0.26
C ASP A 27 2.64 9.04 0.94
N LYS A 28 2.98 9.82 1.97
CA LYS A 28 4.12 9.51 2.84
C LYS A 28 3.66 8.72 4.04
N VAL A 29 4.33 7.60 4.27
CA VAL A 29 4.07 6.70 5.38
C VAL A 29 5.33 6.42 6.17
N GLU A 30 5.20 6.26 7.47
CA GLU A 30 6.25 5.71 8.31
C GLU A 30 6.13 4.19 8.30
N SER A 31 7.17 3.49 7.87
CA SER A 31 7.22 2.05 7.95
C SER A 31 7.59 1.61 9.36
N LEU A 32 6.74 0.76 9.96
CA LEU A 32 6.97 0.18 11.28
C LEU A 32 7.68 -1.17 11.20
N ARG A 33 8.21 -1.53 10.02
CA ARG A 33 8.83 -2.82 9.73
C ARG A 33 10.13 -2.61 8.97
N TYR A 34 11.12 -3.46 9.21
CA TYR A 34 12.43 -3.44 8.53
C TYR A 34 13.21 -2.13 8.68
N ASP A 35 12.89 -1.30 9.68
CA ASP A 35 13.60 -0.04 9.98
C ASP A 35 13.71 0.92 8.77
N LEU A 36 12.74 0.87 7.85
CA LEU A 36 12.74 1.70 6.63
C LEU A 36 12.48 3.19 6.94
N GLY A 37 11.90 3.49 8.11
CA GLY A 37 11.52 4.84 8.50
C GLY A 37 10.50 5.45 7.54
N ILE A 38 10.71 6.71 7.17
CA ILE A 38 9.83 7.44 6.25
C ILE A 38 9.95 6.84 4.85
N SER A 39 8.82 6.43 4.31
CA SER A 39 8.69 5.77 3.01
C SER A 39 7.57 6.40 2.19
N THR A 40 7.75 6.44 0.88
CA THR A 40 6.74 6.94 -0.06
C THR A 40 6.09 5.75 -0.78
N LEU A 41 4.77 5.76 -0.84
CA LEU A 41 4.01 4.73 -1.54
C LEU A 41 4.05 4.99 -3.05
N ILE A 42 4.69 4.11 -3.80
CA ILE A 42 4.83 4.19 -5.25
C ILE A 42 4.07 3.05 -5.95
N GLU A 43 3.54 3.33 -7.13
CA GLU A 43 2.95 2.33 -8.02
C GLU A 43 3.98 1.93 -9.07
N THR A 44 4.20 0.63 -9.23
CA THR A 44 5.11 0.01 -10.19
C THR A 44 4.32 -0.99 -11.05
N GLU A 45 4.94 -1.51 -12.12
CA GLU A 45 4.28 -2.47 -13.03
C GLU A 45 3.80 -3.75 -12.32
N ASN A 46 4.45 -4.13 -11.22
CA ASN A 46 4.11 -5.31 -10.41
C ASN A 46 3.14 -5.02 -9.25
N GLY A 47 2.70 -3.76 -9.07
CA GLY A 47 1.78 -3.36 -8.02
C GLY A 47 2.31 -2.21 -7.18
N PHE A 48 2.04 -2.22 -5.88
CA PHE A 48 2.41 -1.16 -4.95
C PHE A 48 3.71 -1.49 -4.19
N GLU A 49 4.58 -0.51 -4.02
CA GLU A 49 5.82 -0.62 -3.25
C GLU A 49 6.04 0.61 -2.38
N TYR A 50 6.79 0.45 -1.30
CA TYR A 50 7.24 1.53 -0.44
C TYR A 50 8.71 1.78 -0.69
N GLU A 51 9.07 3.01 -1.01
CA GLU A 51 10.46 3.46 -1.17
C GLU A 51 10.86 4.30 0.05
N SER A 52 11.85 3.84 0.82
CA SER A 52 12.40 4.57 1.95
C SER A 52 13.12 5.83 1.48
N GLU A 53 12.74 6.99 2.00
CA GLU A 53 13.42 8.26 1.70
C GLU A 53 14.80 8.34 2.35
N ALA A 54 15.01 7.62 3.45
CA ALA A 54 16.28 7.65 4.20
C ALA A 54 17.37 6.78 3.56
N THR A 55 17.00 5.61 3.03
CA THR A 55 17.96 4.61 2.55
C THR A 55 17.81 4.24 1.08
N GLY A 56 16.71 4.64 0.43
CA GLY A 56 16.37 4.21 -0.93
C GLY A 56 15.91 2.74 -1.02
N GLN A 57 15.74 2.05 0.11
CA GLN A 57 15.26 0.67 0.12
C GLN A 57 13.81 0.58 -0.34
N LYS A 58 13.53 -0.43 -1.18
CA LYS A 58 12.19 -0.70 -1.72
C LYS A 58 11.61 -1.96 -1.11
N VAL A 59 10.39 -1.87 -0.62
CA VAL A 59 9.66 -3.02 -0.08
C VAL A 59 8.28 -3.10 -0.69
N SER A 60 7.98 -4.23 -1.33
CA SER A 60 6.69 -4.45 -1.94
C SER A 60 5.59 -4.51 -0.89
N TYR A 61 4.43 -3.97 -1.26
CA TYR A 61 3.25 -3.86 -0.41
C TYR A 61 2.86 -5.16 0.29
N ALA A 62 2.88 -6.27 -0.45
CA ALA A 62 2.51 -7.58 0.06
C ALA A 62 3.36 -8.02 1.27
N ARG A 63 4.62 -7.55 1.38
CA ARG A 63 5.52 -7.85 2.50
C ARG A 63 5.22 -7.01 3.75
N MET A 64 4.48 -5.91 3.59
CA MET A 64 4.05 -5.03 4.69
C MET A 64 2.68 -5.40 5.25
N ILE A 65 1.94 -6.30 4.61
CA ILE A 65 0.67 -6.81 5.14
C ILE A 65 0.97 -7.62 6.41
N ASP A 66 0.30 -7.24 7.50
CA ASP A 66 0.31 -8.01 8.72
C ASP A 66 -0.60 -9.23 8.59
N ALA A 67 -0.07 -10.42 8.88
CA ALA A 67 -0.82 -11.67 8.72
C ALA A 67 -1.98 -11.81 9.72
N ALA A 68 -1.91 -11.15 10.88
CA ALA A 68 -2.93 -11.26 11.92
C ALA A 68 -4.10 -10.29 11.69
N THR A 69 -3.82 -9.08 11.21
CA THR A 69 -4.82 -7.99 11.08
C THR A 69 -5.15 -7.64 9.63
N THR A 70 -4.38 -8.11 8.64
CA THR A 70 -4.49 -7.75 7.22
C THR A 70 -4.26 -6.25 6.93
N PHE A 71 -3.99 -5.44 7.96
CA PHE A 71 -3.58 -4.04 7.80
C PHE A 71 -2.10 -3.96 7.42
N GLN A 72 -1.72 -2.85 6.80
CA GLN A 72 -0.30 -2.60 6.58
C GLN A 72 0.36 -2.17 7.87
N LYS A 73 1.59 -2.64 8.10
CA LYS A 73 2.46 -2.11 9.16
C LYS A 73 3.13 -0.80 8.75
N VAL A 74 2.32 0.15 8.32
CA VAL A 74 2.75 1.51 8.07
C VAL A 74 1.83 2.47 8.80
N ARG A 75 2.31 3.70 8.96
CA ARG A 75 1.59 4.81 9.57
C ARG A 75 1.60 6.03 8.66
N LYS A 76 0.44 6.45 8.16
CA LYS A 76 0.27 7.60 7.28
C LYS A 76 0.69 8.86 8.02
N ILE A 77 1.56 9.63 7.38
CA ILE A 77 2.04 10.91 7.89
C ILE A 77 1.33 12.06 7.16
N PHE A 78 1.29 12.02 5.83
CA PHE A 78 0.71 13.03 4.95
C PHE A 78 -0.05 12.39 3.80
#